data_AF-A0A0G1YJN6-F1
#
_entry.id   AF-A0A0G1YJN6-F1
#
_cell.length_a   1.000
_cell.length_b   1.000
_cell.length_c   1.000
_cell.angle_alpha   90.00
_cell.angle_beta   90.00
_cell.angle_gamma   90.00
#
_symmetry.space_group_name_H-M   'P 1'
#
loop_
_entity.id
_entity.type
_entity.pdbx_description
1 polymer ?
#
loop_
_entity_poly.entity_id
_entity_poly.type
_entity_poly.pdbx_seq_one_letter_code
_entity_poly.pdbx_strand_id
1 'polypeptide(L)'
;MRAISDILPDFEKKAAEAPKGRKRQTERGELMRFFLRHLNYARKQDGLAPMTMAHLGTVLEKIPTQDLYYLKSVCSQAKSFSKKFWWELDPTKHETR
;
A
#
# COMPACT_ATOMS: atom_id res chain seq x y z
N MET A 1 31.80 -11.19 37.01
CA MET A 1 30.85 -10.18 36.53
C MET A 1 30.09 -10.77 35.37
N ARG A 2 28.74 -10.79 35.40
CA ARG A 2 27.93 -11.24 34.25
C ARG A 2 27.75 -10.08 33.28
N ALA A 3 27.85 -10.33 31.99
CA ALA A 3 27.71 -9.29 30.98
C ALA A 3 26.23 -8.88 30.87
N ILE A 4 25.97 -7.59 30.67
CA ILE A 4 24.60 -7.04 30.51
C ILE A 4 23.85 -7.72 29.35
N SER A 5 24.58 -8.28 28.37
CA SER A 5 24.03 -9.08 27.27
C SER A 5 23.33 -10.37 27.71
N ASP A 6 23.60 -10.89 28.91
CA ASP A 6 22.99 -12.11 29.45
C ASP A 6 21.66 -11.86 30.19
N ILE A 7 21.29 -10.59 30.37
CA ILE A 7 20.10 -10.15 31.12
C ILE A 7 19.00 -9.64 30.17
N LEU A 8 19.35 -9.35 28.92
CA LEU A 8 18.39 -8.88 27.91
C LEU A 8 17.55 -10.05 27.40
N PRO A 9 16.20 -9.96 27.41
CA PRO A 9 15.37 -11.09 27.04
C PRO A 9 15.41 -11.38 25.53
N ASP A 10 15.16 -12.65 25.16
CA ASP A 10 15.38 -13.25 23.83
C ASP A 10 14.59 -12.65 22.64
N PHE A 11 13.88 -11.53 22.83
CA PHE A 11 13.12 -10.88 21.76
C PHE A 11 14.02 -10.33 20.64
N GLU A 12 15.23 -9.88 20.96
CA GLU A 12 16.19 -9.41 19.93
C GLU A 12 16.77 -10.55 19.09
N LYS A 13 16.97 -11.73 19.69
CA LYS A 13 17.45 -12.92 18.96
C LYS A 13 16.44 -13.41 17.91
N LYS A 14 15.13 -13.36 18.21
CA LYS A 14 14.08 -13.71 17.23
C LYS A 14 13.94 -12.69 16.09
N ALA A 15 14.29 -11.43 16.31
CA ALA A 15 14.32 -10.43 15.23
C ALA A 15 15.48 -10.66 14.25
N ALA A 16 16.59 -11.23 14.72
CA ALA A 16 17.75 -11.57 13.90
C ALA A 16 17.57 -12.83 13.04
N GLU A 17 16.72 -13.78 13.47
CA GLU A 17 16.40 -15.02 12.74
C GLU A 17 15.31 -14.88 11.67
N ALA A 18 14.60 -13.74 11.62
CA ALA A 18 13.68 -13.51 10.51
C ALA A 18 14.50 -13.39 9.20
N PRO A 19 14.19 -14.16 8.14
CA PRO A 19 14.95 -14.09 6.90
C PRO A 19 14.89 -12.67 6.34
N LYS A 20 16.01 -11.93 6.45
CA LYS A 20 16.23 -10.59 5.89
C LYS A 20 16.07 -10.65 4.37
N GLY A 21 14.84 -10.60 3.88
CA GLY A 21 14.55 -10.66 2.45
C GLY A 21 13.17 -11.17 2.06
N ARG A 22 12.48 -11.94 2.92
CA ARG A 22 11.08 -12.30 2.63
C ARG A 22 10.17 -11.14 3.01
N LYS A 23 9.92 -10.25 2.05
CA LYS A 23 8.83 -9.27 2.13
C LYS A 23 7.56 -10.06 2.47
N ARG A 24 6.99 -9.86 3.65
CA ARG A 24 5.69 -10.44 4.02
C ARG A 24 4.72 -10.09 2.90
N GLN A 25 4.29 -11.09 2.12
CA GLN A 25 3.28 -10.91 1.10
C GLN A 25 1.96 -10.81 1.85
N THR A 26 1.54 -9.58 2.10
CA THR A 26 0.23 -9.30 2.64
C THR A 26 -0.71 -9.04 1.48
N GLU A 27 -1.93 -9.52 1.61
CA GLU A 27 -3.05 -9.29 0.69
C GLU A 27 -3.21 -7.80 0.35
N ARG A 28 -3.18 -6.94 1.38
CA ARG A 28 -3.15 -5.47 1.21
C ARG A 28 -1.96 -5.00 0.39
N GLY A 29 -0.77 -5.55 0.62
CA GLY A 29 0.44 -5.20 -0.13
C GLY A 29 0.36 -5.58 -1.60
N GLU A 30 -0.33 -6.68 -1.95
CA GLU A 30 -0.60 -7.06 -3.34
C GLU A 30 -1.57 -6.11 -4.02
N LEU A 31 -2.65 -5.74 -3.34
CA LEU A 31 -3.58 -4.71 -3.82
C LEU A 31 -2.86 -3.37 -4.04
N MET A 32 -2.04 -2.93 -3.08
CA MET A 32 -1.25 -1.71 -3.23
C MET A 32 -0.31 -1.77 -4.44
N ARG A 33 0.39 -2.89 -4.65
CA ARG A 33 1.24 -3.07 -5.86
C ARG A 33 0.41 -3.02 -7.13
N PHE A 34 -0.78 -3.61 -7.11
CA PHE A 34 -1.70 -3.57 -8.24
C PHE A 34 -2.09 -2.12 -8.59
N PHE A 35 -2.54 -1.33 -7.61
CA PHE A 35 -2.86 0.09 -7.82
C PHE A 35 -1.64 0.88 -8.30
N LEU A 36 -0.50 0.71 -7.64
CA LEU A 36 0.71 1.46 -7.97
C LEU A 36 1.18 1.26 -9.41
N ARG A 37 1.11 0.03 -9.92
CA ARG A 37 1.47 -0.27 -11.32
C ARG A 37 0.59 0.50 -12.32
N HIS A 38 -0.72 0.50 -12.10
CA HIS A 38 -1.66 1.19 -13.01
C HIS A 38 -1.55 2.71 -12.90
N LEU A 39 -1.37 3.24 -11.69
CA LEU A 39 -1.14 4.67 -11.47
C LEU A 39 0.15 5.13 -12.14
N ASN A 40 1.25 4.39 -11.97
CA ASN A 40 2.53 4.75 -12.57
C ASN A 40 2.55 4.59 -14.09
N TYR A 41 1.76 3.67 -14.65
CA TYR A 41 1.57 3.59 -16.09
C TYR A 41 0.94 4.89 -16.64
N ALA A 42 -0.14 5.37 -16.03
CA ALA A 42 -0.76 6.63 -16.43
C ALA A 42 0.18 7.83 -16.24
N ARG A 43 0.83 7.93 -15.07
CA ARG A 43 1.78 9.01 -14.77
C ARG A 43 2.95 9.06 -15.75
N LYS A 44 3.43 7.91 -16.22
CA LYS A 44 4.48 7.83 -17.25
C LYS A 44 4.00 8.43 -18.59
N GLN A 45 2.76 8.17 -18.99
CA GLN A 45 2.18 8.77 -20.21
C GLN A 45 2.06 10.29 -20.07
N ASP A 46 1.74 10.77 -18.87
CA ASP A 46 1.62 12.20 -18.56
C ASP A 46 2.97 12.89 -18.28
N GLY A 47 4.10 12.18 -18.36
CA GLY A 47 5.43 12.72 -18.06
C GLY A 47 5.69 13.04 -16.58
N LEU A 48 4.87 12.50 -15.68
CA LEU A 48 4.94 12.72 -14.24
C LEU A 48 5.86 11.70 -13.55
N ALA A 49 6.54 12.13 -12.48
CA ALA A 49 7.37 11.26 -11.66
C ALA A 49 6.56 10.09 -11.06
N PRO A 50 7.09 8.85 -11.01
CA PRO A 50 6.37 7.70 -10.48
C PRO A 50 6.09 7.85 -8.99
N MET A 51 4.93 7.35 -8.58
CA MET A 51 4.53 7.25 -7.18
C MET A 51 5.24 6.06 -6.51
N THR A 52 5.46 6.17 -5.19
CA THR A 52 6.08 5.12 -4.38
C THR A 52 5.02 4.33 -3.59
N MET A 53 5.38 3.12 -3.16
CA MET A 53 4.53 2.31 -2.28
C MET A 53 4.23 3.03 -0.95
N ALA A 54 5.19 3.79 -0.42
CA ALA A 54 5.02 4.53 0.83
C ALA A 54 3.95 5.62 0.69
N HIS A 55 4.03 6.41 -0.38
CA HIS A 55 3.04 7.45 -0.66
C HIS A 55 1.65 6.87 -0.91
N LEU A 56 1.55 5.76 -1.66
CA LEU A 56 0.27 5.09 -1.85
C LEU A 56 -0.27 4.52 -0.53
N GLY A 57 0.62 4.08 0.37
CA GLY A 57 0.25 3.60 1.69
C GLY A 57 -0.40 4.66 2.57
N THR A 58 0.13 5.88 2.55
CA THR A 58 -0.44 7.01 3.30
C THR A 58 -1.78 7.45 2.71
N VAL A 59 -1.93 7.43 1.38
CA VAL A 59 -3.21 7.74 0.72
C VAL A 59 -4.29 6.73 1.11
N LEU A 60 -3.94 5.44 1.18
CA LEU A 60 -4.89 4.37 1.47
C LEU A 60 -4.99 4.03 2.97
N GLU A 61 -4.27 4.73 3.85
CA GLU A 61 -4.13 4.37 5.27
C GLU A 61 -5.48 4.26 5.99
N LYS A 62 -6.39 5.19 5.70
CA LYS A 62 -7.73 5.24 6.29
C LYS A 62 -8.74 4.29 5.64
N ILE A 63 -8.37 3.62 4.55
CA ILE A 63 -9.27 2.74 3.79
C ILE A 63 -9.04 1.28 4.23
N PRO A 64 -10.09 0.58 4.70
CA PRO A 64 -9.97 -0.82 5.08
C PRO A 64 -9.69 -1.71 3.86
N THR A 65 -9.05 -2.86 4.08
CA THR A 65 -8.65 -3.76 2.98
C THR A 65 -9.83 -4.28 2.16
N GLN A 66 -11.02 -4.42 2.75
CA GLN A 66 -12.23 -4.82 2.04
C GLN A 66 -12.61 -3.80 0.95
N ASP A 67 -12.57 -2.51 1.27
CA ASP A 67 -12.89 -1.44 0.32
C ASP A 67 -11.84 -1.34 -0.80
N LEU A 68 -10.60 -1.76 -0.54
CA LEU A 68 -9.59 -1.88 -1.59
C LEU A 68 -9.96 -2.91 -2.66
N TYR A 69 -10.70 -3.97 -2.31
CA TYR A 69 -11.19 -4.92 -3.31
C TYR A 69 -12.28 -4.32 -4.19
N TYR A 70 -13.21 -3.58 -3.58
CA TYR A 70 -14.22 -2.84 -4.31
C TYR A 70 -13.57 -1.82 -5.25
N LEU A 71 -12.64 -1.01 -4.72
CA LEU A 71 -11.90 -0.01 -5.49
C LEU A 71 -11.14 -0.65 -6.66
N LYS A 72 -10.51 -1.82 -6.45
CA LYS A 72 -9.86 -2.58 -7.52
C LYS A 72 -10.84 -2.96 -8.63
N SER A 73 -12.02 -3.48 -8.27
CA SER A 73 -13.05 -3.87 -9.23
C SER A 73 -13.52 -2.68 -10.06
N VAL A 74 -13.94 -1.59 -9.40
CA VAL A 74 -14.46 -0.39 -10.06
C VAL A 74 -13.40 0.25 -10.96
N CYS A 75 -12.15 0.38 -10.49
CA CYS A 75 -11.08 0.96 -11.29
C CYS A 75 -10.69 0.08 -12.49
N SER A 76 -10.80 -1.25 -12.37
CA SER A 76 -10.49 -2.17 -13.47
C SER A 76 -11.51 -2.14 -14.61
N GLN A 77 -12.77 -1.81 -14.30
CA GLN A 77 -13.84 -1.71 -15.30
C GLN A 77 -13.91 -0.32 -15.95
N ALA A 78 -13.23 0.67 -15.37
CA ALA A 78 -13.24 2.04 -15.87
C ALA A 78 -12.37 2.23 -17.11
N LYS A 79 -12.80 3.14 -18.01
CA LYS A 79 -12.00 3.53 -19.19
C LYS A 79 -10.64 4.15 -18.84
N SER A 80 -10.55 4.82 -17.69
CA SER A 80 -9.30 5.40 -17.18
C SER A 80 -9.14 5.05 -15.71
N PHE A 81 -8.21 4.12 -15.45
CA PHE A 81 -7.93 3.62 -14.10
C PHE A 81 -7.58 4.75 -13.13
N SER A 82 -6.57 5.56 -13.47
CA SER A 82 -6.07 6.59 -12.55
C SER A 82 -7.12 7.65 -12.25
N LYS A 83 -7.91 8.07 -13.24
CA LYS A 83 -8.96 9.07 -13.02
C LYS A 83 -10.06 8.54 -12.12
N LYS A 84 -10.51 7.29 -12.35
CA LYS A 84 -11.53 6.67 -11.52
C LYS A 84 -11.04 6.44 -10.10
N PHE A 85 -9.79 6.01 -9.94
CA PHE A 85 -9.16 5.82 -8.63
C PHE A 85 -9.22 7.10 -7.78
N TRP A 86 -8.73 8.22 -8.31
CA TRP A 86 -8.77 9.50 -7.58
C TRP A 86 -10.18 10.02 -7.34
N TRP A 87 -11.12 9.73 -8.25
CA TRP A 87 -12.52 10.11 -8.08
C TRP A 87 -13.20 9.35 -6.93
N GLU A 88 -12.95 8.04 -6.78
CA GLU A 88 -13.50 7.24 -5.66
C GLU A 88 -12.85 7.59 -4.31
N LEU A 89 -11.63 8.15 -4.34
CA LEU A 89 -10.91 8.61 -3.17
C LEU A 89 -11.28 10.03 -2.74
N ASP A 90 -12.03 10.77 -3.57
CA ASP A 90 -12.42 12.14 -3.29
C ASP A 90 -13.64 12.17 -2.35
N PRO A 91 -13.47 12.57 -1.07
CA PRO A 91 -14.56 12.56 -0.10
C PRO A 91 -15.70 13.51 -0.48
N THR A 92 -15.41 14.57 -1.25
CA THR A 92 -16.39 15.57 -1.66
C THR A 92 -17.41 15.03 -2.68
N LYS A 93 -17.11 13.89 -3.32
CA LYS A 93 -18.03 13.24 -4.27
C LYS A 93 -19.11 12.41 -3.59
N HIS A 94 -18.88 12.02 -2.34
CA HIS A 94 -19.87 11.31 -1.52
C HIS A 94 -20.66 12.26 -0.60
N GLU A 95 -20.35 13.56 -0.63
CA GLU A 95 -21.21 14.61 -0.09
C GLU A 95 -22.40 14.83 -1.07
N THR A 96 -23.27 13.84 -1.16
CA THR A 96 -24.63 14.08 -1.67
C THR A 96 -25.62 13.66 -0.58
N ARG A 97 -26.00 14.69 0.19
CA ARG A 97 -27.22 14.83 0.99
C ARG A 97 -27.20 14.33 2.43
#